data_AF-A0A8R1EP91-F1
#
_entry.id   AF-A0A8R1EP91-F1
#
_cell.length_a   1.000
_cell.length_b   1.000
_cell.length_c   1.000
_cell.angle_alpha   90.00
_cell.angle_beta   90.00
_cell.angle_gamma   90.00
#
_symmetry.space_group_name_H-M   'P 1'
#
loop_
_entity.id
_entity.type
_entity.pdbx_description
1 polymer ?
#
loop_
_entity_poly.entity_id
_entity_poly.type
_entity_poly.pdbx_seq_one_letter_code
_entity_poly.pdbx_strand_id
1 'polypeptide(L)'
;MLFDHSSDGLIEFDERADFEFCGKEILSGRQFFSKEQHFLLQITSGKEASRGFQGSFLAIPKKNFTNEAVEMAECSYRVEKQKAIIYSPSYPYFYPSKVNCTYHIPQRKGFQIIVNSLVMDIGRDAVLQIFESVEGQFEKRLIEMVTSSQKLVYVSSTSSLLIYFSAGSNDVERVRVPLFPENVLFRELR
;
A
#
# COMPACT_ATOMS: atom_id res chain seq x y z
N MET A 1 6.77 22.25 4.54
CA MET A 1 7.31 21.02 5.13
C MET A 1 6.16 20.17 5.65
N LEU A 2 6.23 18.85 5.47
CA LEU A 2 5.26 17.88 5.97
C LEU A 2 5.96 16.90 6.91
N PHE A 3 5.34 16.63 8.05
CA PHE A 3 5.81 15.70 9.07
C PHE A 3 4.72 14.67 9.35
N ASP A 4 5.08 13.41 9.25
CA ASP A 4 4.21 12.24 9.35
C ASP A 4 4.81 11.14 10.26
N HIS A 5 6.02 11.36 10.80
CA HIS A 5 6.62 10.49 11.80
C HIS A 5 6.28 10.87 13.25
N SER A 6 5.62 12.00 13.48
CA SER A 6 5.33 12.49 14.84
C SER A 6 4.30 11.62 15.55
N SER A 7 4.69 11.09 16.72
CA SER A 7 3.85 10.21 17.53
C SER A 7 2.99 10.95 18.56
N ASP A 8 3.42 12.13 18.98
CA ASP A 8 2.79 12.97 20.01
C ASP A 8 2.15 14.25 19.42
N GLY A 9 2.35 14.51 18.14
CA GLY A 9 1.80 15.67 17.45
C GLY A 9 2.62 16.94 17.61
N LEU A 10 3.85 16.82 18.11
CA LEU A 10 4.80 17.93 18.23
C LEU A 10 5.86 17.86 17.12
N ILE A 11 6.45 19.03 16.82
CA ILE A 11 7.62 19.16 15.94
C ILE A 11 8.74 19.76 16.79
N GLU A 12 9.87 19.08 16.86
CA GLU A 12 11.06 19.53 17.60
C GLU A 12 11.87 20.58 16.81
N PHE A 13 12.67 21.35 17.54
CA PHE A 13 13.59 22.32 16.90
C PHE A 13 14.65 21.55 16.08
N ASP A 14 14.84 21.94 14.81
CA ASP A 14 15.69 21.27 13.80
C ASP A 14 15.23 19.87 13.34
N GLU A 15 13.99 19.48 13.63
CA GLU A 15 13.44 18.22 13.13
C GLU A 15 13.35 18.22 11.60
N ARG A 16 13.81 17.13 10.98
CA ARG A 16 13.83 17.00 9.53
C ARG A 16 12.44 16.56 9.06
N ALA A 17 11.84 17.36 8.18
CA ALA A 17 10.58 17.01 7.53
C ALA A 17 10.71 15.71 6.69
N ASP A 18 9.65 14.91 6.68
CA ASP A 18 9.55 13.74 5.78
C ASP A 18 9.47 14.18 4.33
N PHE A 19 8.79 15.32 4.09
CA PHE A 19 8.70 15.93 2.77
C PHE A 19 8.88 17.45 2.85
N GLU A 20 9.71 17.97 1.94
CA GLU A 20 9.92 19.39 1.76
C GLU A 20 9.52 19.77 0.32
N PHE A 21 8.73 20.83 0.19
CA PHE A 21 8.24 21.33 -1.09
C PHE A 21 8.30 22.84 -1.13
N CYS A 22 8.64 23.37 -2.30
CA CYS A 22 8.68 24.79 -2.62
C CYS A 22 7.90 25.10 -3.90
N GLY A 23 7.44 26.36 -4.02
CA GLY A 23 6.81 26.87 -5.24
C GLY A 23 5.59 26.05 -5.70
N LYS A 24 5.73 25.34 -6.82
CA LYS A 24 4.66 24.57 -7.49
C LYS A 24 4.95 23.06 -7.53
N GLU A 25 5.81 22.55 -6.65
CA GLU A 25 6.20 21.13 -6.62
C GLU A 25 5.08 20.18 -6.17
N ILE A 26 4.13 20.68 -5.37
CA ILE A 26 2.90 19.95 -5.06
C ILE A 26 1.93 20.16 -6.23
N LEU A 27 1.84 19.16 -7.10
CA LEU A 27 0.89 19.14 -8.20
C LEU A 27 -0.55 19.01 -7.69
N SER A 28 -1.50 19.60 -8.44
CA SER A 28 -2.93 19.43 -8.16
C SER A 28 -3.30 17.94 -8.23
N GLY A 29 -4.10 17.48 -7.26
CA GLY A 29 -4.51 16.08 -7.14
C GLY A 29 -3.54 15.18 -6.36
N ARG A 30 -2.37 15.69 -5.93
CA ARG A 30 -1.45 14.94 -5.07
C ARG A 30 -2.10 14.66 -3.71
N GLN A 31 -2.03 13.40 -3.27
CA GLN A 31 -2.56 12.94 -1.99
C GLN A 31 -1.41 12.52 -1.08
N PHE A 32 -1.61 12.72 0.23
CA PHE A 32 -0.69 12.29 1.27
C PHE A 32 -1.47 11.42 2.25
N PHE A 33 -0.88 10.29 2.63
CA PHE A 33 -1.44 9.37 3.60
C PHE A 33 -0.58 9.41 4.85
N SER A 34 -1.21 9.56 6.01
CA SER A 34 -0.47 9.59 7.27
C SER A 34 -0.10 8.18 7.72
N LYS A 35 1.19 7.94 7.95
CA LYS A 35 1.72 6.72 8.56
C LYS A 35 1.31 6.62 10.01
N GLU A 36 1.44 7.71 10.77
CA GLU A 36 1.19 7.75 12.20
C GLU A 36 -0.17 8.38 12.55
N GLN A 37 -0.36 8.83 13.79
CA GLN A 37 -1.60 9.46 14.25
C GLN A 37 -1.65 10.96 13.93
N HIS A 38 -0.48 11.58 13.75
CA HIS A 38 -0.36 13.01 13.52
C HIS A 38 0.27 13.27 12.15
N PHE A 39 -0.34 14.20 11.42
CA PHE A 39 0.16 14.69 10.15
C PHE A 39 0.24 16.21 10.24
N LEU A 40 1.46 16.74 10.28
CA LEU A 40 1.73 18.13 10.60
C LEU A 40 2.23 18.86 9.34
N LEU A 41 1.63 20.01 9.08
CA LEU A 41 2.01 20.91 7.99
C LEU A 41 2.65 22.16 8.59
N GLN A 42 3.93 22.37 8.30
CA GLN A 42 4.62 23.61 8.65
C GLN A 42 4.91 24.42 7.40
N ILE A 43 4.54 25.70 7.48
CA ILE A 43 4.71 26.67 6.40
C ILE A 43 5.68 27.74 6.86
N THR A 44 6.75 27.88 6.10
CA THR A 44 7.75 28.93 6.29
C THR A 44 7.61 29.92 5.14
N SER A 45 7.41 31.20 5.47
CA SER A 45 7.33 32.28 4.49
C SER A 45 8.69 32.96 4.34
N GLY A 46 9.16 33.08 3.10
CA GLY A 46 10.33 33.91 2.76
C GLY A 46 9.96 35.38 2.55
N LYS A 47 10.76 36.08 1.74
CA LYS A 47 10.55 37.51 1.41
C LYS A 47 9.51 37.75 0.30
N GLU A 48 9.19 36.72 -0.48
CA GLU A 48 8.30 36.82 -1.64
C GLU A 48 6.84 36.52 -1.29
N ALA A 49 5.92 37.20 -1.97
CA ALA A 49 4.49 36.97 -1.81
C ALA A 49 4.00 35.79 -2.65
N SER A 50 3.05 35.02 -2.12
CA SER A 50 2.40 33.90 -2.80
C SER A 50 0.89 33.94 -2.60
N ARG A 51 0.13 33.35 -3.54
CA ARG A 51 -1.33 33.17 -3.43
C ARG A 51 -1.73 32.13 -2.37
N GLY A 52 -0.77 31.41 -1.80
CA GLY A 52 -1.01 30.37 -0.81
C GLY A 52 -1.49 29.05 -1.44
N PHE A 53 -2.23 28.28 -0.67
CA PHE A 53 -2.71 26.94 -1.03
C PHE A 53 -4.13 26.74 -0.49
N GLN A 54 -4.87 25.82 -1.11
CA GLN A 54 -6.15 25.33 -0.63
C GLN A 54 -6.07 23.80 -0.64
N GLY A 55 -6.49 23.17 0.44
CA GLY A 55 -6.50 21.72 0.59
C GLY A 55 -7.71 21.25 1.36
N SER A 56 -7.94 19.94 1.34
CA SER A 56 -8.94 19.27 2.15
C SER A 56 -8.30 18.02 2.78
N PHE A 57 -8.83 17.58 3.90
CA PHE A 57 -8.38 16.36 4.58
C PHE A 57 -9.58 15.47 4.90
N LEU A 58 -9.32 14.17 5.01
CA LEU A 58 -10.29 13.18 5.47
C LEU A 58 -9.60 12.24 6.46
N ALA A 59 -10.13 12.15 7.67
CA ALA A 59 -9.66 11.21 8.68
C ALA A 59 -10.33 9.84 8.47
N ILE A 60 -9.57 8.86 8.00
CA ILE A 60 -10.05 7.49 7.75
C ILE A 60 -9.50 6.58 8.87
N PRO A 61 -10.33 5.78 9.55
CA PRO A 61 -9.84 4.85 10.57
C PRO A 61 -8.85 3.83 9.99
N LYS A 62 -7.68 3.64 10.62
CA LYS A 62 -6.67 2.64 10.19
C LYS A 62 -7.23 1.22 10.07
N LYS A 63 -8.23 0.87 10.91
CA LYS A 63 -8.95 -0.43 10.85
C LYS A 63 -9.63 -0.71 9.50
N ASN A 64 -9.84 0.31 8.66
CA ASN A 64 -10.39 0.11 7.32
C ASN A 64 -9.36 -0.51 6.35
N PHE A 65 -8.07 -0.47 6.71
CA PHE A 65 -6.95 -0.95 5.90
C PHE A 65 -6.16 -2.07 6.58
N THR A 66 -6.68 -2.62 7.68
CA THR A 66 -6.08 -3.79 8.32
C THR A 66 -6.40 -5.03 7.49
N ASN A 67 -5.38 -5.85 7.24
CA ASN A 67 -5.58 -7.11 6.51
C ASN A 67 -6.57 -8.00 7.27
N GLU A 68 -7.59 -8.50 6.58
CA GLU A 68 -8.52 -9.46 7.18
C GLU A 68 -7.91 -10.85 7.38
N ALA A 69 -6.69 -11.06 6.88
CA ALA A 69 -5.88 -12.25 7.10
C ALA A 69 -5.26 -12.29 8.50
N VAL A 70 -5.02 -13.50 8.99
CA VAL A 70 -4.31 -13.75 10.25
C VAL A 70 -2.81 -13.70 9.98
N GLU A 71 -2.08 -12.85 10.68
CA GLU A 71 -0.60 -12.83 10.62
C GLU A 71 -0.04 -14.03 11.40
N MET A 72 0.66 -14.91 10.70
CA MET A 72 1.23 -16.15 11.22
C MET A 72 2.69 -15.96 11.63
N ALA A 73 3.39 -15.05 10.96
CA ALA A 73 4.76 -14.61 11.23
C ALA A 73 4.95 -13.24 10.58
N GLU A 74 6.09 -12.59 10.81
CA GLU A 74 6.40 -11.27 10.23
C GLU A 74 6.14 -11.26 8.71
N CYS A 75 5.17 -10.43 8.30
CA CYS A 75 4.72 -10.31 6.91
C CYS A 75 4.19 -11.59 6.24
N SER A 76 3.83 -12.61 7.02
CA SER A 76 3.28 -13.87 6.54
C SER A 76 1.85 -14.03 7.02
N TYR A 77 0.92 -14.06 6.09
CA TYR A 77 -0.50 -13.98 6.37
C TYR A 77 -1.24 -15.20 5.84
N ARG A 78 -2.26 -15.64 6.59
CA ARG A 78 -3.17 -16.70 6.21
C ARG A 78 -4.61 -16.19 6.14
N VAL A 79 -5.23 -16.33 4.98
CA VAL A 79 -6.59 -15.82 4.71
C VAL A 79 -7.62 -16.90 5.05
N GLU A 80 -8.32 -16.75 6.17
CA GLU A 80 -9.32 -17.73 6.64
C GLU A 80 -10.77 -17.30 6.35
N LYS A 81 -10.99 -16.18 5.68
CA LYS A 81 -12.34 -15.77 5.29
C LYS A 81 -12.62 -16.20 3.85
N GLN A 82 -13.90 -16.46 3.55
CA GLN A 82 -14.34 -16.76 2.18
C GLN A 82 -14.21 -15.54 1.24
N LYS A 83 -14.30 -14.33 1.81
CA LYS A 83 -14.09 -13.06 1.16
C LYS A 83 -13.24 -12.20 2.09
N ALA A 84 -12.15 -11.65 1.57
CA ALA A 84 -11.25 -10.77 2.28
C ALA A 84 -10.58 -9.82 1.29
N ILE A 85 -10.22 -8.63 1.75
CA ILE A 85 -9.29 -7.75 1.06
C ILE A 85 -7.90 -7.97 1.66
N ILE A 86 -6.92 -8.20 0.79
CA ILE A 86 -5.51 -8.25 1.17
C ILE A 86 -4.83 -6.96 0.76
N TYR A 87 -3.95 -6.46 1.62
CA TYR A 87 -3.23 -5.21 1.40
C TYR A 87 -1.73 -5.48 1.41
N SER A 88 -0.96 -4.67 0.66
CA SER A 88 0.48 -4.60 0.87
C SER A 88 0.78 -4.07 2.29
N PRO A 89 1.97 -4.36 2.85
CA PRO A 89 2.33 -3.85 4.16
C PRO A 89 2.26 -2.34 4.19
N SER A 90 1.71 -1.79 5.28
CA SER A 90 1.53 -0.35 5.49
C SER A 90 0.51 0.34 4.59
N TYR A 91 -0.20 -0.35 3.68
CA TYR A 91 -1.27 0.27 2.87
C TYR A 91 -2.26 1.05 3.75
N PRO A 92 -2.75 2.25 3.34
CA PRO A 92 -2.53 2.92 2.05
C PRO A 92 -1.20 3.69 1.96
N TYR A 93 -0.36 3.63 2.98
CA TYR A 93 0.99 4.17 2.93
C TYR A 93 1.91 3.30 2.06
N PHE A 94 3.06 3.87 1.68
CA PHE A 94 4.08 3.16 0.93
C PHE A 94 4.60 1.94 1.68
N TYR A 95 4.65 0.80 1.00
CA TYR A 95 5.25 -0.42 1.56
C TYR A 95 6.75 -0.20 1.89
N PRO A 96 7.30 -0.88 2.90
CA PRO A 96 8.72 -0.79 3.22
C PRO A 96 9.62 -1.33 2.10
N SER A 97 10.81 -0.77 1.97
CA SER A 97 11.87 -1.32 1.11
C SER A 97 12.32 -2.69 1.64
N LYS A 98 12.71 -3.61 0.74
CA LYS A 98 13.27 -4.94 1.06
C LYS A 98 12.34 -5.85 1.85
N VAL A 99 11.02 -5.64 1.75
CA VAL A 99 10.02 -6.49 2.40
C VAL A 99 9.65 -7.68 1.53
N ASN A 100 9.44 -8.84 2.14
CA ASN A 100 8.96 -10.05 1.50
C ASN A 100 7.75 -10.57 2.28
N CYS A 101 6.59 -10.54 1.65
CA CYS A 101 5.34 -10.89 2.31
C CYS A 101 4.64 -12.02 1.59
N THR A 102 3.98 -12.87 2.35
CA THR A 102 3.28 -14.04 1.83
C THR A 102 1.82 -13.99 2.24
N TYR A 103 0.93 -14.32 1.32
CA TYR A 103 -0.49 -14.49 1.59
C TYR A 103 -0.88 -15.89 1.16
N HIS A 104 -1.25 -16.72 2.13
CA HIS A 104 -1.73 -18.07 1.89
C HIS A 104 -3.26 -18.08 1.94
N ILE A 105 -3.86 -18.41 0.80
CA ILE A 105 -5.31 -18.58 0.65
C ILE A 105 -5.56 -20.08 0.49
N PRO A 106 -5.91 -20.78 1.58
CA PRO A 106 -6.16 -22.22 1.53
C PRO A 106 -7.37 -22.52 0.66
N GLN A 107 -7.26 -23.57 -0.14
CA GLN A 107 -8.39 -24.13 -0.84
C GLN A 107 -9.45 -24.61 0.15
N ARG A 108 -10.72 -24.42 -0.19
CA ARG A 108 -11.85 -24.98 0.54
C ARG A 108 -12.65 -25.88 -0.40
N LYS A 109 -13.00 -27.08 0.08
CA LYS A 109 -13.77 -28.04 -0.70
C LYS A 109 -15.07 -27.40 -1.19
N GLY A 110 -15.32 -27.45 -2.49
CA GLY A 110 -16.51 -26.86 -3.13
C GLY A 110 -16.41 -25.37 -3.48
N PHE A 111 -15.27 -24.72 -3.25
CA PHE A 111 -15.05 -23.31 -3.59
C PHE A 111 -13.93 -23.16 -4.61
N GLN A 112 -14.07 -22.17 -5.51
CA GLN A 112 -12.99 -21.66 -6.35
C GLN A 112 -12.51 -20.32 -5.78
N ILE A 113 -11.19 -20.12 -5.77
CA ILE A 113 -10.59 -18.86 -5.34
C ILE A 113 -10.48 -17.95 -6.56
N ILE A 114 -11.00 -16.73 -6.45
CA ILE A 114 -10.88 -15.68 -7.47
C ILE A 114 -10.13 -14.51 -6.84
N VAL A 115 -9.03 -14.10 -7.46
CA VAL A 115 -8.19 -12.98 -7.04
C VAL A 115 -8.35 -11.85 -8.06
N ASN A 116 -8.84 -10.70 -7.59
CA ASN A 116 -8.97 -9.50 -8.39
C ASN A 116 -8.19 -8.36 -7.74
N SER A 117 -7.37 -7.64 -8.51
CA SER A 117 -6.74 -6.41 -8.02
C SER A 117 -7.72 -5.25 -8.11
N LEU A 118 -7.94 -4.54 -6.99
CA LEU A 118 -8.65 -3.27 -6.96
C LEU A 118 -7.72 -2.11 -7.32
N VAL A 119 -6.57 -2.07 -6.64
CA VAL A 119 -5.48 -1.12 -6.87
C VAL A 119 -4.20 -1.93 -7.04
N MET A 120 -3.43 -1.62 -8.08
CA MET A 120 -2.13 -2.21 -8.31
C MET A 120 -1.17 -1.11 -8.75
N ASP A 121 -0.41 -0.60 -7.79
CA ASP A 121 0.64 0.38 -8.00
C ASP A 121 1.88 -0.07 -7.23
N ILE A 122 2.68 -0.90 -7.89
CA ILE A 122 3.92 -1.44 -7.34
C ILE A 122 5.10 -0.82 -8.10
N GLY A 123 6.17 -0.54 -7.36
CA GLY A 123 7.36 0.09 -7.90
C GLY A 123 8.10 -0.84 -8.84
N ARG A 124 9.01 -0.29 -9.64
CA ARG A 124 9.79 -1.05 -10.64
C ARG A 124 10.61 -2.20 -10.04
N ASP A 125 11.03 -2.03 -8.79
CA ASP A 125 11.83 -3.03 -8.07
C ASP A 125 10.95 -3.97 -7.22
N ALA A 126 9.63 -3.92 -7.37
CA ALA A 126 8.70 -4.79 -6.68
C ALA A 126 8.06 -5.80 -7.64
N VAL A 127 7.80 -6.99 -7.12
CA VAL A 127 7.21 -8.10 -7.86
C VAL A 127 6.12 -8.75 -7.01
N LEU A 128 4.98 -9.05 -7.62
CA LEU A 128 3.95 -9.90 -7.05
C LEU A 128 3.87 -11.21 -7.84
N GLN A 129 4.08 -12.34 -7.18
CA GLN A 129 4.02 -13.67 -7.79
C GLN A 129 2.87 -14.46 -7.20
N ILE A 130 2.08 -15.11 -8.06
CA ILE A 130 1.00 -16.02 -7.65
C ILE A 130 1.40 -17.44 -7.99
N PHE A 131 1.34 -18.30 -6.99
CA PHE A 131 1.56 -19.74 -7.13
C PHE A 131 0.30 -20.51 -6.76
N GLU A 132 0.11 -21.63 -7.43
CA GLU A 132 -0.79 -22.69 -6.99
C GLU A 132 -0.01 -23.76 -6.24
N SER A 133 -0.61 -24.27 -5.17
CA SER A 133 -0.08 -25.38 -4.39
C SER A 133 -1.21 -26.33 -4.01
N VAL A 134 -0.96 -27.63 -4.20
CA VAL A 134 -1.87 -28.69 -3.79
C VAL A 134 -1.48 -29.15 -2.39
N GLU A 135 -2.46 -29.27 -1.49
CA GLU A 135 -2.20 -29.70 -0.12
C GLU A 135 -1.50 -31.07 -0.08
N GLY A 136 -0.41 -31.16 0.71
CA GLY A 136 0.41 -32.37 0.80
C GLY A 136 1.48 -32.52 -0.28
N GLN A 137 1.61 -31.58 -1.22
CA GLN A 137 2.71 -31.53 -2.18
C GLN A 137 3.70 -30.42 -1.84
N PHE A 138 4.99 -30.68 -2.02
CA PHE A 138 6.06 -29.67 -1.85
C PHE A 138 6.19 -28.74 -3.05
N GLU A 139 5.63 -29.13 -4.20
CA GLU A 139 5.73 -28.37 -5.43
C GLU A 139 4.69 -27.24 -5.46
N LYS A 140 5.16 -26.06 -5.88
CA LYS A 140 4.31 -24.90 -6.18
C LYS A 140 4.52 -24.51 -7.63
N ARG A 141 3.43 -24.22 -8.33
CA ARG A 141 3.46 -23.83 -9.75
C ARG A 141 3.28 -22.33 -9.86
N LEU A 142 4.26 -21.62 -10.43
CA LEU A 142 4.13 -20.20 -10.73
C LEU A 142 3.07 -20.03 -11.82
N ILE A 143 2.09 -19.18 -11.56
CA ILE A 143 1.00 -18.90 -12.49
C ILE A 143 1.13 -17.51 -13.11
N GLU A 144 1.46 -16.53 -12.27
CA GLU A 144 1.51 -15.15 -12.67
C GLU A 144 2.64 -14.42 -11.94
N MET A 145 3.28 -13.50 -12.65
CA MET A 145 4.31 -12.61 -12.11
C MET A 145 4.01 -11.19 -12.58
N VAL A 146 3.55 -10.36 -11.65
CA VAL A 146 3.20 -8.98 -11.90
C VAL A 146 4.32 -8.05 -11.47
N THR A 147 4.76 -7.22 -12.41
CA THR A 147 5.86 -6.25 -12.24
C THR A 147 5.44 -4.81 -12.57
N SER A 148 4.17 -4.59 -12.91
CA SER A 148 3.64 -3.27 -13.30
C SER A 148 2.19 -3.07 -12.90
N SER A 149 1.69 -1.85 -13.05
CA SER A 149 0.35 -1.36 -12.68
C SER A 149 -0.78 -1.90 -13.57
N GLN A 150 -0.86 -3.21 -13.79
CA GLN A 150 -1.92 -3.85 -14.59
C GLN A 150 -3.01 -4.44 -13.70
N LYS A 151 -4.25 -4.38 -14.17
CA LYS A 151 -5.37 -5.03 -13.49
C LYS A 151 -5.22 -6.55 -13.61
N LEU A 152 -5.12 -7.22 -12.47
CA LEU A 152 -5.03 -8.66 -12.36
C LEU A 152 -6.40 -9.27 -12.05
N VAL A 153 -6.76 -10.31 -12.80
CA VAL A 153 -7.88 -11.21 -12.49
C VAL A 153 -7.37 -12.63 -12.68
N TYR A 154 -7.46 -13.43 -11.63
CA TYR A 154 -6.99 -14.81 -11.63
C TYR A 154 -8.02 -15.74 -10.95
N VAL A 155 -8.21 -16.94 -11.51
CA VAL A 155 -9.11 -17.97 -10.98
C VAL A 155 -8.31 -19.24 -10.73
N SER A 156 -8.36 -19.76 -9.51
CA SER A 156 -7.68 -21.00 -9.12
C SER A 156 -8.27 -22.23 -9.83
N SER A 157 -7.42 -23.19 -10.15
CA SER A 157 -7.76 -24.51 -10.72
C SER A 157 -8.20 -25.54 -9.67
N THR A 158 -8.78 -25.11 -8.54
CA THR A 158 -9.05 -25.93 -7.34
C THR A 158 -7.79 -26.30 -6.57
N SER A 159 -6.92 -25.33 -6.33
CA SER A 159 -5.73 -25.48 -5.48
C SER A 159 -5.64 -24.30 -4.50
N SER A 160 -4.77 -24.41 -3.50
CA SER A 160 -4.50 -23.29 -2.60
C SER A 160 -3.64 -22.26 -3.32
N LEU A 161 -3.88 -20.98 -3.05
CA LEU A 161 -3.07 -19.91 -3.63
C LEU A 161 -2.03 -19.39 -2.64
N LEU A 162 -0.82 -19.19 -3.14
CA LEU A 162 0.28 -18.58 -2.42
C LEU A 162 0.69 -17.32 -3.20
N ILE A 163 0.44 -16.16 -2.62
CA ILE A 163 0.84 -14.88 -3.20
C ILE A 163 2.09 -14.41 -2.49
N TYR A 164 3.16 -14.14 -3.24
CA TYR A 164 4.41 -13.57 -2.75
C TYR A 164 4.51 -12.13 -3.25
N PHE A 165 4.65 -11.18 -2.33
CA PHE A 165 5.01 -9.81 -2.64
C PHE A 165 6.44 -9.55 -2.19
N SER A 166 7.33 -9.25 -3.13
CA SER A 166 8.72 -8.94 -2.87
C SER A 166 9.02 -7.52 -3.33
N ALA A 167 9.53 -6.68 -2.44
CA ALA A 167 9.89 -5.30 -2.74
C ALA A 167 11.41 -5.12 -2.67
N GLY A 168 12.00 -4.48 -3.68
CA GLY A 168 13.37 -3.96 -3.66
C GLY A 168 13.44 -2.61 -2.93
N SER A 169 14.09 -1.60 -3.52
CA SER A 169 14.06 -0.24 -2.95
C SER A 169 12.76 0.47 -3.34
N ASN A 170 12.03 0.95 -2.34
CA ASN A 170 10.86 1.79 -2.54
C ASN A 170 11.17 3.28 -2.31
N ASP A 171 12.44 3.64 -2.11
CA ASP A 171 12.85 5.00 -1.77
C ASP A 171 12.54 5.96 -2.93
N VAL A 172 12.69 5.49 -4.16
CA VAL A 172 12.42 6.30 -5.34
C VAL A 172 10.94 6.54 -5.55
N GLU A 173 10.05 5.58 -5.21
CA GLU A 173 8.60 5.78 -5.33
C GLU A 173 8.04 6.63 -4.19
N ARG A 174 8.70 6.67 -3.02
CA ARG A 174 8.36 7.62 -1.94
C ARG A 174 8.62 9.08 -2.34
N VAL A 175 9.67 9.30 -3.13
CA VAL A 175 10.07 10.63 -3.60
C VAL A 175 9.40 10.98 -4.92
N ARG A 176 9.19 9.99 -5.81
CA ARG A 176 8.40 10.17 -7.04
C ARG A 176 6.94 10.38 -6.68
N VAL A 177 6.30 11.26 -7.42
CA VAL A 177 4.89 11.64 -7.22
C VAL A 177 4.02 10.47 -7.66
N PRO A 178 3.33 9.75 -6.76
CA PRO A 178 2.28 8.85 -7.20
C PRO A 178 1.08 9.73 -7.53
N LEU A 179 0.70 9.75 -8.79
CA LEU A 179 -0.67 10.06 -9.14
C LEU A 179 -1.46 8.81 -8.74
N PHE A 180 -1.88 8.72 -7.47
CA PHE A 180 -3.03 7.87 -7.19
C PHE A 180 -4.13 8.38 -8.12
N PRO A 181 -4.76 7.50 -8.93
CA PRO A 181 -5.85 7.93 -9.78
C PRO A 181 -6.85 8.64 -8.88
N GLU A 182 -7.20 9.88 -9.22
CA GLU A 182 -8.17 10.64 -8.45
C GLU A 182 -9.38 9.72 -8.21
N ASN A 183 -9.77 9.61 -6.93
CA ASN A 183 -11.00 8.95 -6.48
C ASN A 183 -10.99 7.44 -6.19
N VAL A 184 -9.88 6.68 -6.18
CA VAL A 184 -10.01 5.23 -5.86
C VAL A 184 -10.34 5.00 -4.38
N LEU A 185 -9.52 5.51 -3.45
CA LEU A 185 -9.74 5.34 -2.02
C LEU A 185 -11.05 6.02 -1.53
N PHE A 186 -11.40 7.16 -2.12
CA PHE A 186 -12.61 7.92 -1.79
C PHE A 186 -13.89 7.30 -2.38
N ARG A 187 -13.80 6.46 -3.42
CA ARG A 187 -14.94 5.69 -3.93
C ARG A 187 -15.19 4.42 -3.13
N GLU A 188 -14.14 3.81 -2.57
CA GLU A 188 -14.26 2.60 -1.74
C GLU A 188 -14.87 2.86 -0.34
N LEU A 189 -14.90 4.12 0.09
CA LEU A 189 -15.47 4.54 1.39
C LEU A 189 -16.93 5.04 1.30
N ARG A 190 -17.61 4.87 0.17
CA ARG A 190 -19.04 5.17 -0.02
C ARG A 190 -19.89 3.91 -0.11
#